data_AF-A0AAU2E367-F1
#
_entry.id   AF-A0AAU2E367-F1
#
_cell.length_a   1.000
_cell.length_b   1.000
_cell.length_c   1.000
_cell.angle_alpha   90.00
_cell.angle_beta   90.00
_cell.angle_gamma   90.00
#
_symmetry.space_group_name_H-M   'P 1'
#
loop_
_entity.id
_entity.type
_entity.pdbx_description
1 polymer ?
#
loop_
_entity_poly.entity_id
_entity_poly.type
_entity_poly.pdbx_seq_one_letter_code
_entity_poly.pdbx_strand_id
1 'polypeptide(L)'
;MLRLSDRLPRCSRCRGDLVMSGVAPQNDKHGRPIHLELCPVCDTGDVDRPAAGLLVQWFADRGGHDESRVKEGSHLLMEWTKECMATHGFHWKDTQPDQP
;
A
#
# COMPACT_ATOMS: atom_id res chain seq x y z
N MET A 1 -20.17 -17.75 -6.22
CA MET A 1 -20.59 -16.44 -5.66
C MET A 1 -19.55 -16.05 -4.62
N LEU A 2 -18.62 -15.14 -4.94
CA LEU A 2 -17.64 -14.64 -3.98
C LEU A 2 -18.38 -13.78 -2.95
N ARG A 3 -18.42 -14.21 -1.69
CA ARG A 3 -18.85 -13.35 -0.58
C ARG A 3 -17.77 -12.30 -0.38
N LEU A 4 -17.93 -11.14 -1.02
CA LEU A 4 -17.12 -9.96 -0.69
C LEU A 4 -17.53 -9.56 0.74
N SER A 5 -16.64 -9.80 1.70
CA SER A 5 -16.78 -9.21 3.02
C SER A 5 -16.60 -7.70 2.84
N ASP A 6 -17.61 -6.91 3.21
CA ASP A 6 -17.53 -5.44 3.19
C ASP A 6 -16.47 -4.88 4.16
N ARG A 7 -15.85 -5.76 4.95
CA ARG A 7 -14.79 -5.42 5.91
C ARG A 7 -13.45 -5.94 5.43
N LEU A 8 -12.49 -5.03 5.39
CA LEU A 8 -11.06 -5.33 5.28
C LEU A 8 -10.63 -6.27 6.43
N PRO A 9 -9.57 -7.08 6.22
CA PRO A 9 -8.96 -7.84 7.30
C PRO A 9 -8.40 -6.92 8.39
N ARG A 10 -8.17 -7.48 9.58
CA ARG A 10 -7.48 -6.78 10.67
C ARG A 10 -5.98 -6.78 10.40
N CYS A 11 -5.30 -5.67 10.75
CA CYS A 11 -3.85 -5.56 10.61
C CYS A 11 -3.14 -6.74 11.28
N SER A 12 -2.22 -7.36 10.56
CA SER A 12 -1.41 -8.46 11.08
C SER A 12 -0.52 -8.05 12.25
N ARG A 13 -0.05 -6.80 12.27
CA ARG A 13 0.85 -6.24 13.30
C ARG A 13 0.13 -5.89 14.60
N CYS A 14 -0.91 -5.06 14.55
CA CYS A 14 -1.58 -4.54 15.74
C CYS A 14 -3.03 -4.98 15.93
N ARG A 15 -3.59 -5.77 15.01
CA ARG A 15 -5.02 -6.16 14.96
C ARG A 15 -6.01 -5.00 14.80
N GLY A 16 -5.53 -3.79 14.54
CA GLY A 16 -6.35 -2.61 14.25
C GLY A 16 -7.03 -2.68 12.88
N ASP A 17 -7.88 -1.69 12.61
CA ASP A 17 -8.49 -1.50 11.30
C ASP A 17 -7.44 -1.06 10.27
N LEU A 18 -7.57 -1.57 9.04
CA LEU A 18 -6.74 -1.16 7.90
C LEU A 18 -7.45 -0.07 7.11
N VAL A 19 -6.67 0.87 6.56
CA VAL A 19 -7.15 1.80 5.54
C VAL A 19 -7.26 1.07 4.20
N MET A 20 -6.30 0.19 3.92
CA MET A 20 -6.24 -0.56 2.68
C MET A 20 -5.55 -1.92 2.91
N SER A 21 -5.99 -2.92 2.16
CA SER A 21 -5.34 -4.23 2.10
C SER A 21 -5.25 -4.70 0.65
N GLY A 22 -4.12 -5.30 0.29
CA GLY A 22 -3.90 -5.94 -0.99
C GLY A 22 -3.12 -7.24 -0.84
N VAL A 23 -3.05 -8.00 -1.92
CA VAL A 23 -2.15 -9.14 -2.07
C VAL A 23 -1.32 -8.88 -3.31
N ALA A 24 0.00 -8.96 -3.20
CA ALA A 24 0.87 -8.75 -4.34
C ALA A 24 0.64 -9.86 -5.38
N PRO A 25 0.82 -9.58 -6.68
CA PRO A 25 0.69 -10.61 -7.72
C PRO A 25 1.70 -11.76 -7.58
N GLN A 26 2.85 -11.49 -6.96
CA GLN A 26 3.91 -12.46 -6.71
C GLN A 26 3.89 -12.97 -5.27
N ASN A 27 4.30 -14.22 -5.09
CA ASN A 27 4.55 -14.81 -3.77
C ASN A 27 5.96 -14.46 -3.26
N ASP A 28 6.17 -14.61 -1.95
CA ASP A 28 7.47 -14.50 -1.33
C ASP A 28 8.41 -15.65 -1.73
N LYS A 29 9.67 -15.59 -1.25
CA LYS A 29 10.70 -16.61 -1.53
C LYS A 29 10.34 -18.04 -1.08
N HIS A 30 9.29 -18.21 -0.27
CA HIS A 30 8.79 -19.49 0.21
C HIS A 30 7.47 -19.91 -0.48
N GLY A 31 7.02 -19.16 -1.49
CA GLY A 31 5.77 -19.43 -2.19
C GLY A 31 4.51 -18.99 -1.45
N ARG A 32 4.63 -18.11 -0.44
CA ARG A 32 3.48 -17.59 0.33
C ARG A 32 2.98 -16.26 -0.26
N PRO A 33 1.67 -15.98 -0.23
CA PRO A 33 1.14 -14.69 -0.66
C PRO A 33 1.77 -13.54 0.12
N ILE A 34 2.16 -12.48 -0.59
CA ILE A 34 2.66 -11.25 0.02
C ILE A 34 1.46 -10.34 0.31
N HIS A 35 1.17 -10.12 1.58
CA HIS A 35 0.10 -9.23 2.02
C HIS A 35 0.60 -7.80 2.13
N LEU A 36 -0.11 -6.89 1.48
CA LEU A 36 0.10 -5.45 1.57
C LEU A 36 -0.94 -4.88 2.54
N GLU A 37 -0.49 -4.25 3.61
CA GLU A 37 -1.36 -3.70 4.65
C GLU A 37 -0.97 -2.24 4.90
N LEU A 38 -1.95 -1.33 4.77
CA LEU A 38 -1.81 0.06 5.17
C LEU A 38 -2.57 0.27 6.48
N CYS A 39 -1.82 0.38 7.59
CA CYS A 39 -2.37 0.48 8.93
C CYS A 39 -2.06 1.86 9.53
N PRO A 40 -3.08 2.67 9.85
CA PRO A 40 -2.86 4.01 10.38
C PRO A 40 -2.16 3.99 11.75
N VAL A 41 -2.35 2.93 12.55
CA VAL A 41 -1.69 2.83 13.87
C VAL A 41 -0.21 2.47 13.73
N CYS A 42 0.14 1.61 12.78
CA CYS A 42 1.51 1.12 12.66
C CYS A 42 2.39 1.99 11.75
N ASP A 43 1.80 2.60 10.72
CA ASP A 43 2.56 3.29 9.66
C ASP A 43 2.64 4.80 9.89
N THR A 44 1.80 5.39 10.73
CA THR A 44 1.91 6.82 11.07
C THR A 44 3.18 7.07 11.88
N GLY A 45 4.10 7.86 11.30
CA GLY A 45 5.35 8.25 11.95
C GLY A 45 6.42 7.16 11.99
N ASP A 46 6.22 6.04 11.30
CA ASP A 46 7.23 5.00 11.16
C ASP A 46 8.34 5.48 10.21
N VAL A 47 9.53 5.69 10.76
CA VAL A 47 10.70 6.22 10.04
C VAL A 47 11.23 5.26 8.98
N ASP A 48 10.97 3.95 9.14
CA ASP A 48 11.37 2.92 8.18
C ASP A 48 10.31 2.75 7.07
N ARG A 49 9.14 3.40 7.22
CA ARG A 49 8.00 3.31 6.29
C ARG A 49 7.42 4.68 5.90
N PRO A 50 8.25 5.60 5.38
CA PRO A 50 7.82 6.96 5.09
C PRO A 50 6.69 7.05 4.05
N ALA A 51 6.67 6.18 3.04
CA ALA A 51 5.64 6.23 1.99
C ALA A 51 4.28 5.76 2.54
N ALA A 52 4.27 4.72 3.39
CA ALA A 52 3.06 4.29 4.06
C ALA A 52 2.49 5.40 4.96
N GLY A 53 3.34 6.07 5.76
CA GLY A 53 2.91 7.18 6.62
C GLY A 53 2.29 8.35 5.84
N LEU A 54 2.90 8.75 4.72
CA LEU A 54 2.37 9.81 3.87
C LEU A 54 1.04 9.43 3.22
N LEU A 55 0.89 8.19 2.76
CA LEU A 55 -0.37 7.71 2.19
C LEU A 55 -1.49 7.64 3.24
N VAL A 56 -1.19 7.21 4.48
CA VAL A 56 -2.15 7.28 5.60
C VAL A 56 -2.60 8.72 5.82
N GLN A 57 -1.67 9.67 5.89
CA GLN A 57 -2.00 11.07 6.10
C GLN A 57 -2.87 11.63 4.96
N TRP A 58 -2.56 11.29 3.72
CA TRP A 58 -3.37 11.69 2.56
C TRP A 58 -4.82 11.21 2.66
N PHE A 59 -5.06 9.96 3.10
CA PHE A 59 -6.42 9.46 3.37
C PHE A 59 -7.08 10.19 4.55
N ALA A 60 -6.33 10.45 5.64
CA ALA A 60 -6.83 11.18 6.80
C ALA A 60 -7.28 12.61 6.44
N ASP A 61 -6.58 13.26 5.51
CA ASP A 61 -6.90 14.58 4.96
C ASP A 61 -7.97 14.54 3.86
N ARG A 62 -8.73 13.44 3.79
CA ARG A 62 -9.81 13.19 2.81
C ARG A 62 -9.36 13.23 1.34
N GLY A 63 -8.07 13.01 1.05
CA GLY A 63 -7.54 13.03 -0.32
C GLY A 63 -8.29 12.10 -1.27
N GLY A 64 -8.75 10.93 -0.78
CA GLY A 64 -9.55 9.98 -1.55
C GLY A 64 -10.94 10.46 -1.97
N HIS A 65 -11.39 11.60 -1.46
CA HIS A 65 -12.69 12.22 -1.81
C HIS A 65 -12.50 13.53 -2.62
N ASP A 66 -11.26 13.89 -2.94
CA ASP A 66 -10.92 15.11 -3.66
C ASP A 66 -10.28 14.75 -5.02
N GLU A 67 -11.06 14.88 -6.10
CA GLU A 67 -10.60 14.57 -7.45
C GLU A 67 -9.38 15.38 -7.88
N SER A 68 -9.21 16.61 -7.35
CA SER A 68 -8.06 17.45 -7.68
C SER A 68 -6.74 16.85 -7.17
N ARG A 69 -6.82 15.96 -6.17
CA ARG A 69 -5.68 15.29 -5.53
C ARG A 69 -5.43 13.89 -6.06
N VAL A 70 -6.12 13.44 -7.10
CA VAL A 70 -5.95 12.09 -7.67
C VAL A 70 -4.50 11.82 -8.11
N LYS A 71 -3.82 12.82 -8.70
CA LYS A 71 -2.41 12.66 -9.11
C LYS A 71 -1.45 12.51 -7.92
N GLU A 72 -1.73 13.22 -6.83
CA GLU A 72 -0.98 13.07 -5.59
C GLU A 72 -1.23 11.69 -4.99
N GLY A 73 -2.50 11.28 -4.89
CA GLY A 73 -2.89 9.96 -4.38
C GLY A 73 -2.29 8.81 -5.17
N SER A 74 -2.28 8.89 -6.51
CA SER A 74 -1.68 7.86 -7.37
C SER A 74 -0.17 7.75 -7.19
N HIS A 75 0.52 8.89 -7.03
CA HIS A 75 1.94 8.91 -6.72
C HIS A 75 2.21 8.26 -5.35
N LEU A 76 1.49 8.66 -4.30
CA LEU A 76 1.66 8.10 -2.95
C LEU A 76 1.37 6.59 -2.91
N LEU A 77 0.33 6.14 -3.63
CA LEU A 77 0.01 4.73 -3.78
C LEU A 77 1.14 3.94 -4.45
N MET A 78 1.74 4.51 -5.50
CA MET A 78 2.88 3.91 -6.19
C MET A 78 4.09 3.78 -5.27
N GLU A 79 4.47 4.84 -4.57
CA GLU A 79 5.62 4.82 -3.65
C GLU A 79 5.40 3.87 -2.46
N TRP A 80 4.19 3.82 -1.90
CA TRP A 80 3.83 2.81 -0.90
C TRP A 80 3.95 1.38 -1.44
N THR A 81 3.54 1.16 -2.70
CA THR A 81 3.68 -0.16 -3.33
C THR A 81 5.15 -0.55 -3.50
N LYS A 82 6.00 0.38 -3.94
CA LYS A 82 7.46 0.18 -4.04
C LYS A 82 8.08 -0.14 -2.68
N GLU A 83 7.73 0.62 -1.64
CA GLU A 83 8.20 0.39 -0.26
C GLU A 83 7.82 -1.02 0.23
N CYS A 84 6.56 -1.42 0.00
CA CYS A 84 6.09 -2.75 0.31
C CYS A 84 6.89 -3.83 -0.43
N MET A 85 7.11 -3.66 -1.74
CA MET A 85 7.89 -4.61 -2.54
C MET A 85 9.34 -4.73 -2.05
N ALA A 86 9.97 -3.60 -1.70
CA ALA A 86 11.35 -3.56 -1.23
C ALA A 86 11.55 -4.38 0.06
N THR A 87 10.56 -4.36 0.96
CA THR A 87 10.54 -5.19 2.18
C THR A 87 10.64 -6.70 1.88
N HIS A 88 10.17 -7.11 0.70
CA HIS A 88 10.21 -8.50 0.24
C HIS A 88 11.36 -8.77 -0.75
N GLY A 89 12.30 -7.84 -0.92
CA GLY A 89 13.44 -7.97 -1.82
C GLY A 89 13.10 -7.78 -3.30
N PHE A 90 11.92 -7.23 -3.61
CA PHE A 90 11.52 -6.88 -4.97
C PHE A 90 11.71 -5.39 -5.21
N HIS A 91 12.24 -5.04 -6.38
CA HIS A 91 12.36 -3.66 -6.81
C HIS A 91 11.47 -3.43 -8.02
N TRP A 92 10.71 -2.35 -7.99
CA TRP A 92 9.94 -1.91 -9.15
C TRP A 92 10.91 -1.54 -10.26
N LYS A 93 10.78 -2.18 -11.43
CA LYS A 93 11.50 -1.74 -12.62
C LYS A 93 10.70 -0.61 -13.22
N ASP A 94 11.24 0.59 -13.17
CA ASP A 94 10.75 1.68 -14.00
C ASP A 94 11.08 1.31 -15.45
N THR A 95 10.13 0.67 -16.14
CA THR A 95 10.17 0.67 -17.60
C THR A 95 9.99 2.11 -18.02
N GLN A 96 11.10 2.79 -18.35
CA GLN A 96 11.03 3.82 -19.37
C GLN A 96 10.34 3.17 -20.57
N PRO A 97 9.27 3.75 -21.13
CA PRO A 97 8.80 3.29 -22.42
C PRO A 97 10.01 3.39 -23.37
N ASP A 98 10.34 2.30 -24.05
CA ASP A 98 11.27 2.35 -25.18
C ASP A 98 10.80 3.51 -26.07
N GLN A 99 11.60 4.58 -26.11
CA GLN A 99 11.33 5.65 -27.06
C GLN A 99 11.64 5.08 -28.45
N PRO A 100 10.71 5.21 -29.42
CA PRO A 100 10.91 4.71 -30.78
C PRO A 100 12.08 5.39 -31.48
#